data_AF-A0A327YPI4-F1
#
_entry.id   AF-A0A327YPI4-F1
#
_cell.length_a   1.000
_cell.length_b   1.000
_cell.length_c   1.000
_cell.angle_alpha   90.00
_cell.angle_beta   90.00
_cell.angle_gamma   90.00
#
_symmetry.space_group_name_H-M   'P 1'
#
loop_
_entity.id
_entity.type
_entity.pdbx_description
1 polymer ?
#
loop_
_entity_poly.entity_id
_entity_poly.type
_entity_poly.pdbx_seq_one_letter_code
_entity_poly.pdbx_strand_id
1 'polypeptide(L)'
;MTQVSRGIVYVAWGRDHVDVARRSAASVKQSNPSLGTTIWCKQGDDTSGFDAARIVPDGLKRPKVNLLGQSPYDETLFLDNDTLVRSDLGSLFDLLRKYEICGAQVILWHRPRHQKPIALELPETFPEINTGVLLYRKTPATLALFDDWASSFAASGMKIDQPSFREALWRSDAAFYVLPPQFNKRVFEASELIWTDAPKPRILHLELLRPQKNRILRWLSNRIR
;
A
#
# COMPACT_ATOMS: atom_id res chain seq x y z
N MET A 1 28.66 2.16 10.44
CA MET A 1 27.34 2.64 9.98
C MET A 1 26.33 1.54 10.25
N THR A 2 25.29 1.79 11.04
CA THR A 2 24.19 0.82 11.20
C THR A 2 23.53 0.62 9.84
N GLN A 3 23.33 -0.63 9.45
CA GLN A 3 22.69 -0.96 8.17
C GLN A 3 21.24 -0.47 8.19
N VAL A 4 20.85 0.34 7.19
CA VAL A 4 19.47 0.83 7.03
C VAL A 4 18.54 -0.37 6.90
N SER A 5 17.54 -0.45 7.78
CA SER A 5 16.56 -1.54 7.78
C SER A 5 15.48 -1.30 6.74
N ARG A 6 15.25 -2.30 5.87
CA ARG A 6 14.23 -2.29 4.81
C ARG A 6 13.19 -3.36 5.08
N GLY A 7 11.92 -3.02 4.92
CA GLY A 7 10.87 -4.03 5.07
C GLY A 7 9.50 -3.62 4.57
N ILE A 8 8.61 -4.61 4.62
CA ILE A 8 7.23 -4.53 4.20
C ILE A 8 6.34 -4.47 5.43
N VAL A 9 5.35 -3.57 5.41
CA VAL A 9 4.32 -3.47 6.45
C VAL A 9 2.95 -3.79 5.86
N TYR A 10 2.21 -4.64 6.57
CA TYR A 10 0.81 -4.98 6.31
C TYR A 10 -0.05 -4.54 7.48
N VAL A 11 -1.32 -4.24 7.21
CA VAL A 11 -2.35 -3.99 8.22
C VAL A 11 -3.56 -4.85 7.87
N ALA A 12 -3.79 -5.92 8.62
CA ALA A 12 -4.86 -6.88 8.37
C ALA A 12 -5.21 -7.63 9.66
N TRP A 13 -6.49 -7.88 9.89
CA TRP A 13 -6.96 -8.60 11.07
C TRP A 13 -8.13 -9.53 10.74
N GLY A 14 -8.24 -10.61 11.50
CA GLY A 14 -9.19 -11.68 11.24
C GLY A 14 -8.64 -12.67 10.21
N ARG A 15 -8.88 -13.95 10.48
CA ARG A 15 -8.35 -15.11 9.74
C ARG A 15 -8.22 -14.89 8.23
N ASP A 16 -9.33 -14.60 7.53
CA ASP A 16 -9.31 -14.50 6.07
C ASP A 16 -8.43 -13.35 5.55
N HIS A 17 -8.40 -12.20 6.25
CA HIS A 17 -7.57 -11.05 5.84
C HIS A 17 -6.09 -11.29 6.12
N VAL A 18 -5.78 -11.93 7.24
CA VAL A 18 -4.42 -12.32 7.62
C VAL A 18 -3.89 -13.41 6.68
N ASP A 19 -4.71 -14.38 6.29
CA ASP A 19 -4.36 -15.39 5.29
C ASP A 19 -3.99 -14.77 3.94
N VAL A 20 -4.77 -13.78 3.50
CA VAL A 20 -4.48 -13.02 2.27
C VAL A 20 -3.19 -12.21 2.40
N ALA A 21 -2.98 -11.53 3.54
CA ALA A 21 -1.74 -10.81 3.80
C ALA A 21 -0.52 -11.74 3.81
N ARG A 22 -0.65 -12.95 4.40
CA ARG A 22 0.40 -13.96 4.44
C ARG A 22 0.79 -14.42 3.04
N ARG A 23 -0.20 -14.57 2.15
CA ARG A 23 0.05 -14.88 0.75
C ARG A 23 0.80 -13.76 0.03
N SER A 24 0.46 -12.49 0.29
CA SER A 24 1.24 -11.35 -0.22
C SER A 24 2.68 -11.40 0.31
N ALA A 25 2.87 -11.56 1.63
CA ALA A 25 4.20 -11.64 2.24
C ALA A 25 5.03 -12.81 1.69
N ALA A 26 4.43 -13.97 1.45
CA ALA A 26 5.09 -15.09 0.81
C ALA A 26 5.58 -14.76 -0.60
N SER A 27 4.82 -13.97 -1.38
CA SER A 27 5.25 -13.52 -2.72
C SER A 27 6.42 -12.52 -2.66
N VAL A 28 6.47 -11.68 -1.61
CA VAL A 28 7.64 -10.83 -1.34
C VAL A 28 8.86 -11.73 -1.12
N LYS A 29 8.77 -12.69 -0.20
CA LYS A 29 9.90 -13.55 0.18
C LYS A 29 10.45 -14.39 -0.97
N GLN A 30 9.64 -14.72 -1.97
CA GLN A 30 10.08 -15.46 -3.17
C GLN A 30 11.13 -14.71 -4.00
N SER A 31 11.04 -13.38 -4.07
CA SER A 31 11.89 -12.55 -4.93
C SER A 31 12.72 -11.52 -4.17
N ASN A 32 12.39 -11.28 -2.90
CA ASN A 32 13.01 -10.30 -2.02
C ASN A 32 13.23 -10.91 -0.60
N PRO A 33 13.96 -12.02 -0.47
CA PRO A 33 14.04 -12.79 0.78
C PRO A 33 14.66 -11.99 1.95
N SER A 34 15.48 -10.98 1.65
CA SER A 34 16.13 -10.13 2.65
C SER A 34 15.24 -9.04 3.24
N LEU A 35 14.07 -8.73 2.65
CA LEU A 35 13.16 -7.73 3.20
C LEU A 35 12.43 -8.30 4.42
N GLY A 36 12.43 -7.53 5.52
CA GLY A 36 11.59 -7.86 6.67
C GLY A 36 10.11 -7.75 6.31
N THR A 37 9.25 -8.51 6.98
CA THR A 37 7.80 -8.50 6.81
C THR A 37 7.15 -8.36 8.18
N THR A 38 6.33 -7.31 8.35
CA THR A 38 5.62 -7.05 9.60
C THR A 38 4.13 -6.88 9.34
N ILE A 39 3.30 -7.52 10.16
CA ILE A 39 1.85 -7.34 10.13
C ILE A 39 1.35 -6.64 11.40
N TRP A 40 0.50 -5.64 11.22
CA TRP A 40 -0.39 -5.14 12.27
C TRP A 40 -1.71 -5.91 12.24
N CYS A 41 -2.04 -6.63 13.31
CA CYS A 41 -3.22 -7.50 13.42
C CYS A 41 -3.91 -7.37 14.79
N LYS A 42 -4.96 -8.18 15.02
CA LYS A 42 -5.57 -8.29 16.36
C LYS A 42 -4.86 -9.35 17.19
N GLN A 43 -5.04 -9.28 18.51
CA GLN A 43 -4.59 -10.33 19.40
C GLN A 43 -5.26 -11.66 19.05
N GLY A 44 -4.47 -12.74 18.97
CA GLY A 44 -4.94 -14.08 18.64
C GLY A 44 -5.02 -14.41 17.14
N ASP A 45 -4.73 -13.46 16.25
CA ASP A 45 -4.57 -13.76 14.82
C ASP A 45 -3.31 -14.63 14.59
N ASP A 46 -3.40 -15.60 13.66
CA ASP A 46 -2.25 -16.43 13.26
C ASP A 46 -1.30 -15.63 12.36
N THR A 47 -0.17 -15.23 12.90
CA THR A 47 0.84 -14.41 12.22
C THR A 47 2.02 -15.22 11.69
N SER A 48 1.86 -16.55 11.56
CA SER A 48 2.86 -17.39 10.89
C SER A 48 3.16 -16.87 9.48
N GLY A 49 4.42 -16.97 9.05
CA GLY A 49 4.86 -16.49 7.73
C GLY A 49 5.22 -15.00 7.65
N PHE A 50 5.11 -14.25 8.75
CA PHE A 50 5.68 -12.90 8.90
C PHE A 50 6.90 -12.95 9.84
N ASP A 51 7.87 -12.05 9.63
CA ASP A 51 9.04 -11.97 10.51
C ASP A 51 8.71 -11.32 11.87
N ALA A 52 7.69 -10.44 11.89
CA ALA A 52 7.20 -9.82 13.11
C ALA A 52 5.70 -9.50 13.04
N ALA A 53 5.07 -9.42 14.21
CA ALA A 53 3.69 -9.01 14.37
C ALA A 53 3.59 -7.85 15.38
N ARG A 54 2.62 -6.97 15.18
CA ARG A 54 2.26 -5.89 16.09
C ARG A 54 0.74 -5.83 16.26
N ILE A 55 0.28 -5.38 17.42
CA ILE A 55 -1.15 -5.31 17.71
C ILE A 55 -1.70 -3.95 17.31
N VAL A 56 -2.78 -3.94 16.53
CA VAL A 56 -3.53 -2.73 16.21
C VAL A 56 -4.15 -2.17 17.50
N PRO A 57 -3.86 -0.91 17.88
CA PRO A 57 -4.53 -0.27 19.01
C PRO A 57 -6.04 -0.20 18.82
N ASP A 58 -6.79 -0.35 19.91
CA ASP A 58 -8.24 -0.23 19.89
C ASP A 58 -8.70 1.20 19.52
N GLY A 59 -9.92 1.31 18.98
CA GLY A 59 -10.55 2.59 18.66
C GLY A 59 -10.15 3.22 17.33
N LEU A 60 -9.18 2.65 16.60
CA LEU A 60 -8.80 3.15 15.28
C LEU A 60 -9.83 2.79 14.20
N LYS A 61 -10.49 3.80 13.62
CA LYS A 61 -11.47 3.61 12.52
C LYS A 61 -10.82 3.06 11.24
N ARG A 62 -9.59 3.49 10.94
CA ARG A 62 -8.83 3.09 9.75
C ARG A 62 -7.36 2.91 10.12
N PRO A 63 -6.99 1.76 10.72
CA PRO A 63 -5.68 1.59 11.34
C PRO A 63 -4.48 1.96 10.45
N LYS A 64 -4.52 1.65 9.15
CA LYS A 64 -3.40 1.99 8.25
C LYS A 64 -3.08 3.48 8.24
N VAL A 65 -4.08 4.36 8.30
CA VAL A 65 -3.88 5.82 8.30
C VAL A 65 -3.04 6.27 9.50
N ASN A 66 -3.13 5.57 10.64
CA ASN A 66 -2.47 5.95 11.90
C ASN A 66 -1.16 5.18 12.17
N LEU A 67 -0.94 4.05 11.48
CA LEU A 67 0.11 3.09 11.84
C LEU A 67 1.33 3.12 10.93
N LEU A 68 1.27 3.75 9.74
CA LEU A 68 2.43 3.74 8.82
C LEU A 68 3.66 4.43 9.43
N GLY A 69 3.50 5.57 10.11
CA GLY A 69 4.61 6.22 10.82
C GLY A 69 5.28 5.36 11.89
N GLN A 70 4.61 4.30 12.36
CA GLN A 70 5.08 3.40 13.41
C GLN A 70 5.76 2.12 12.87
N SER A 71 6.09 2.07 11.57
CA SER A 71 6.83 0.96 10.97
C SER A 71 8.07 0.59 11.81
N PRO A 72 8.48 -0.70 11.91
CA PRO A 72 9.76 -1.04 12.54
C PRO A 72 10.98 -0.73 11.66
N TYR A 73 10.79 -0.39 10.39
CA TYR A 73 11.88 -0.19 9.43
C TYR A 73 12.22 1.28 9.24
N ASP A 74 13.43 1.56 8.77
CA ASP A 74 13.87 2.90 8.36
C ASP A 74 13.26 3.26 6.99
N GLU A 75 13.26 2.28 6.08
CA GLU A 75 12.67 2.33 4.75
C GLU A 75 11.57 1.26 4.64
N THR A 76 10.35 1.70 4.35
CA THR A 76 9.17 0.85 4.40
C THR A 76 8.41 0.88 3.08
N LEU A 77 7.99 -0.30 2.62
CA LEU A 77 6.94 -0.43 1.63
C LEU A 77 5.68 -0.94 2.34
N PHE A 78 4.67 -0.08 2.46
CA PHE A 78 3.34 -0.51 2.87
C PHE A 78 2.62 -1.18 1.71
N LEU A 79 2.00 -2.32 1.97
CA LEU A 79 1.15 -3.04 1.03
C LEU A 79 -0.22 -3.33 1.67
N ASP A 80 -1.30 -3.01 0.96
CA ASP A 80 -2.62 -3.59 1.24
C ASP A 80 -2.52 -5.12 1.11
N ASN A 81 -3.37 -5.86 1.82
CA ASN A 81 -3.24 -7.31 1.90
C ASN A 81 -3.56 -8.01 0.57
N ASP A 82 -4.39 -7.43 -0.29
CA ASP A 82 -4.78 -7.92 -1.62
C ASP A 82 -3.75 -7.60 -2.72
N THR A 83 -2.47 -7.75 -2.38
CA THR A 83 -1.32 -7.52 -3.25
C THR A 83 -0.54 -8.79 -3.55
N LEU A 84 0.22 -8.81 -4.65
CA LEU A 84 1.14 -9.88 -5.00
C LEU A 84 2.40 -9.32 -5.67
N VAL A 85 3.57 -9.62 -5.13
CA VAL A 85 4.87 -9.21 -5.66
C VAL A 85 5.37 -10.26 -6.64
N ARG A 86 5.81 -9.82 -7.82
CA ARG A 86 6.18 -10.70 -8.96
C ARG A 86 7.66 -10.67 -9.31
N SER A 87 8.44 -9.78 -8.71
CA SER A 87 9.85 -9.59 -9.03
C SER A 87 10.60 -8.83 -7.94
N ASP A 88 11.91 -8.72 -8.10
CA ASP A 88 12.77 -7.86 -7.27
C ASP A 88 12.24 -6.41 -7.19
N LEU A 89 12.32 -5.88 -5.98
CA LEU A 89 11.91 -4.52 -5.58
C LEU A 89 13.12 -3.66 -5.17
N GLY A 90 14.37 -4.12 -5.31
CA GLY A 90 15.56 -3.37 -4.91
C GLY A 90 15.59 -1.96 -5.51
N SER A 91 15.33 -1.86 -6.83
CA SER A 91 15.26 -0.58 -7.54
C SER A 91 14.13 0.35 -7.06
N LEU A 92 13.06 -0.21 -6.49
CA LEU A 92 11.96 0.58 -5.91
C LEU A 92 12.47 1.31 -4.66
N PHE A 93 13.15 0.59 -3.75
CA PHE A 93 13.73 1.18 -2.55
C PHE A 93 14.83 2.22 -2.84
N ASP A 94 15.54 2.10 -3.97
CA ASP A 94 16.55 3.08 -4.36
C ASP A 94 15.98 4.48 -4.64
N LEU A 95 14.67 4.62 -4.89
CA LEU A 95 13.99 5.91 -4.98
C LEU A 95 14.10 6.72 -3.67
N LEU A 96 14.18 6.04 -2.53
CA LEU A 96 14.26 6.68 -1.20
C LEU A 96 15.59 7.40 -0.95
N ARG A 97 16.58 7.21 -1.83
CA ARG A 97 17.82 8.01 -1.81
C ARG A 97 17.57 9.46 -2.24
N LYS A 98 16.51 9.73 -3.00
CA LYS A 98 16.16 11.07 -3.51
C LYS A 98 14.81 11.56 -2.98
N TYR A 99 13.82 10.68 -2.92
CA TYR A 99 12.46 10.99 -2.49
C TYR A 99 12.22 10.48 -1.07
N GLU A 100 11.19 10.99 -0.42
CA GLU A 100 10.83 10.61 0.95
C GLU A 100 9.60 9.70 0.98
N ILE A 101 8.68 9.90 0.03
CA ILE A 101 7.50 9.07 -0.15
C ILE A 101 7.19 8.86 -1.63
N CYS A 102 6.72 7.67 -1.99
CA CYS A 102 6.30 7.34 -3.34
C CYS A 102 4.97 6.57 -3.31
N GLY A 103 4.12 6.82 -4.30
CA GLY A 103 2.85 6.12 -4.46
C GLY A 103 2.37 6.17 -5.91
N ALA A 104 1.45 5.29 -6.28
CA ALA A 104 0.88 5.28 -7.63
C ALA A 104 -0.44 6.05 -7.68
N GLN A 105 -0.68 6.78 -8.76
CA GLN A 105 -1.98 7.42 -8.99
C GLN A 105 -3.10 6.38 -9.10
N VAL A 106 -4.31 6.76 -8.71
CA VAL A 106 -5.51 6.00 -9.03
C VAL A 106 -5.70 6.00 -10.54
N ILE A 107 -5.61 4.82 -11.18
CA ILE A 107 -5.67 4.68 -12.66
C ILE A 107 -6.94 5.31 -13.27
N LEU A 108 -8.08 5.19 -12.58
CA LEU A 108 -9.38 5.65 -13.06
C LEU A 108 -9.81 6.95 -12.36
N TRP A 109 -8.86 7.86 -12.13
CA TRP A 109 -9.02 9.10 -11.39
C TRP A 109 -10.13 10.02 -11.92
N HIS A 110 -10.43 9.97 -13.23
CA HIS A 110 -11.47 10.78 -13.86
C HIS A 110 -12.89 10.41 -13.42
N ARG A 111 -13.09 9.26 -12.74
CA ARG A 111 -14.43 8.83 -12.34
C ARG A 111 -14.94 9.70 -11.18
N PRO A 112 -16.24 10.07 -11.14
CA PRO A 112 -16.79 10.97 -10.11
C PRO A 112 -16.52 10.54 -8.66
N ARG A 113 -16.42 9.22 -8.40
CA ARG A 113 -16.11 8.69 -7.07
C ARG A 113 -14.72 9.09 -6.54
N HIS A 114 -13.80 9.49 -7.42
CA HIS A 114 -12.41 9.89 -7.14
C HIS A 114 -12.18 11.42 -7.25
N GLN A 115 -13.25 12.18 -7.45
CA GLN A 115 -13.21 13.64 -7.57
C GLN A 115 -13.87 14.32 -6.36
N LYS A 116 -13.98 13.60 -5.24
CA LYS A 116 -14.63 14.11 -4.03
C LYS A 116 -13.66 15.00 -3.26
N PRO A 117 -13.88 16.33 -3.19
CA PRO A 117 -13.05 17.20 -2.37
C PRO A 117 -13.33 16.95 -0.88
N ILE A 118 -12.36 17.26 -0.02
CA ILE A 118 -12.59 17.37 1.43
C ILE A 118 -12.60 18.85 1.81
N ALA A 119 -11.45 19.51 1.76
CA ALA A 119 -11.28 20.92 2.10
C ALA A 119 -10.70 21.75 0.95
N LEU A 120 -10.01 21.12 -0.01
CA LEU A 120 -9.31 21.81 -1.09
C LEU A 120 -9.90 21.47 -2.46
N GLU A 121 -9.99 22.48 -3.32
CA GLU A 121 -10.18 22.29 -4.75
C GLU A 121 -8.81 22.10 -5.42
N LEU A 122 -8.46 20.85 -5.71
CA LEU A 122 -7.16 20.48 -6.27
C LEU A 122 -7.25 20.22 -7.78
N PRO A 123 -6.23 20.61 -8.57
CA PRO A 123 -6.23 20.41 -10.01
C PRO A 123 -6.30 18.92 -10.37
N GLU A 124 -6.95 18.59 -11.49
CA GLU A 124 -7.09 17.21 -11.96
C GLU A 124 -5.76 16.53 -12.27
N THR A 125 -4.72 17.31 -12.59
CA THR A 125 -3.35 16.86 -12.84
C THR A 125 -2.62 16.41 -11.57
N PHE A 126 -3.22 16.62 -10.40
CA PHE A 126 -2.79 16.05 -9.13
C PHE A 126 -3.90 15.12 -8.58
N PRO A 127 -4.16 13.95 -9.19
CA PRO A 127 -5.27 13.09 -8.80
C PRO A 127 -5.03 12.39 -7.45
N GLU A 128 -6.04 11.65 -6.97
CA GLU A 128 -5.86 10.76 -5.82
C GLU A 128 -4.69 9.78 -6.03
N ILE A 129 -3.90 9.57 -4.97
CA ILE A 129 -2.90 8.50 -4.89
C ILE A 129 -3.55 7.26 -4.29
N ASN A 130 -3.31 6.09 -4.89
CA ASN A 130 -3.74 4.83 -4.30
C ASN A 130 -2.88 4.51 -3.06
N THR A 131 -3.51 4.41 -1.91
CA THR A 131 -2.86 4.23 -0.60
C THR A 131 -2.62 2.77 -0.23
N GLY A 132 -2.74 1.84 -1.19
CA GLY A 132 -2.46 0.43 -0.96
C GLY A 132 -1.06 -0.01 -1.36
N VAL A 133 -0.28 0.89 -1.98
CA VAL A 133 1.16 0.73 -2.17
C VAL A 133 1.82 2.07 -1.90
N LEU A 134 2.51 2.19 -0.77
CA LEU A 134 3.23 3.40 -0.37
C LEU A 134 4.65 3.04 0.05
N LEU A 135 5.64 3.54 -0.67
CA LEU A 135 7.05 3.43 -0.32
C LEU A 135 7.47 4.69 0.40
N TYR A 136 8.13 4.60 1.54
CA TYR A 136 8.59 5.78 2.27
C TYR A 136 9.79 5.49 3.17
N ARG A 137 10.51 6.54 3.53
CA ARG A 137 11.49 6.52 4.63
C ARG A 137 11.03 7.45 5.74
N LYS A 138 11.43 7.14 6.98
CA LYS A 138 11.09 7.97 8.13
C LYS A 138 11.92 9.25 8.14
N THR A 139 11.27 10.36 7.79
CA THR A 139 11.79 11.72 7.94
C THR A 139 10.77 12.58 8.67
N PRO A 140 11.16 13.74 9.21
CA PRO A 140 10.20 14.68 9.79
C PRO A 140 9.06 15.03 8.83
N ALA A 141 9.34 15.24 7.54
CA ALA A 141 8.32 15.58 6.54
C ALA A 141 7.34 14.43 6.29
N THR A 142 7.82 13.19 6.15
CA THR A 142 6.95 12.01 5.98
C THR A 142 6.10 11.75 7.22
N LEU A 143 6.65 11.92 8.42
CA LEU A 143 5.89 11.73 9.67
C LEU A 143 4.82 12.81 9.82
N ALA A 144 5.15 14.08 9.56
CA ALA A 144 4.18 15.17 9.56
C ALA A 144 3.06 14.95 8.52
N LEU A 145 3.39 14.41 7.33
CA LEU A 145 2.40 14.02 6.34
C LEU A 145 1.44 12.94 6.88
N PHE A 146 1.94 11.92 7.57
CA PHE A 146 1.06 10.89 8.14
C PHE A 146 0.18 11.42 9.28
N ASP A 147 0.70 12.33 10.10
CA ASP A 147 -0.08 12.99 11.15
C ASP A 147 -1.18 13.89 10.57
N ASP A 148 -0.87 14.66 9.52
CA ASP A 148 -1.88 15.45 8.80
C ASP A 148 -2.90 14.56 8.08
N TRP A 149 -2.45 13.46 7.46
CA TRP A 149 -3.35 12.50 6.81
C TRP A 149 -4.33 11.90 7.82
N ALA A 150 -3.86 11.51 9.00
CA ALA A 150 -4.70 11.00 10.07
C ALA A 150 -5.73 12.01 10.56
N SER A 151 -5.29 13.25 10.77
CA SER A 151 -6.16 14.35 11.21
C SER A 151 -7.21 14.69 10.15
N SER A 152 -6.78 14.84 8.90
CA SER A 152 -7.63 15.11 7.74
C SER A 152 -8.65 14.00 7.48
N PHE A 153 -8.23 12.73 7.58
CA PHE A 153 -9.14 11.59 7.44
C PHE A 153 -10.22 11.60 8.52
N ALA A 154 -9.83 11.80 9.79
CA ALA A 154 -10.76 11.85 10.90
C ALA A 154 -11.77 13.01 10.76
N ALA A 155 -11.31 14.19 10.36
CA ALA A 155 -12.15 15.37 10.15
C ALA A 155 -13.09 15.24 8.95
N SER A 156 -12.68 14.55 7.88
CA SER A 156 -13.48 14.41 6.65
C SER A 156 -14.81 13.66 6.84
N GLY A 157 -14.93 12.82 7.86
CA GLY A 157 -16.06 11.89 8.03
C GLY A 157 -16.16 10.81 6.94
N MET A 158 -15.23 10.75 6.00
CA MET A 158 -15.25 9.80 4.89
C MET A 158 -14.85 8.39 5.34
N LYS A 159 -15.32 7.38 4.58
CA LYS A 159 -14.93 5.97 4.77
C LYS A 159 -13.73 5.55 3.91
N ILE A 160 -13.34 6.39 2.97
CA ILE A 160 -12.24 6.18 2.03
C ILE A 160 -11.11 7.15 2.36
N ASP A 161 -9.88 6.65 2.33
CA ASP A 161 -8.69 7.33 2.85
C ASP A 161 -7.86 8.06 1.79
N GLN A 162 -8.08 7.74 0.51
CA GLN A 162 -7.36 8.36 -0.60
C GLN A 162 -7.64 9.86 -0.79
N PRO A 163 -8.89 10.37 -0.63
CA PRO A 163 -9.13 11.80 -0.75
C PRO A 163 -8.38 12.61 0.31
N SER A 164 -8.36 12.15 1.57
CA SER A 164 -7.65 12.84 2.65
C SER A 164 -6.13 12.72 2.50
N PHE A 165 -5.65 11.59 1.96
CA PHE A 165 -4.22 11.45 1.65
C PHE A 165 -3.79 12.43 0.55
N ARG A 166 -4.60 12.59 -0.50
CA ARG A 166 -4.33 13.53 -1.60
C ARG A 166 -4.14 14.95 -1.07
N GLU A 167 -5.05 15.42 -0.22
CA GLU A 167 -4.95 16.78 0.33
C GLU A 167 -3.79 16.94 1.32
N ALA A 168 -3.55 15.95 2.16
CA ALA A 168 -2.40 15.97 3.07
C ALA A 168 -1.07 15.99 2.28
N LEU A 169 -0.99 15.21 1.21
CA LEU A 169 0.16 15.19 0.31
C LEU A 169 0.35 16.52 -0.42
N TRP A 170 -0.73 17.18 -0.83
CA TRP A 170 -0.67 18.50 -1.47
C TRP A 170 -0.10 19.59 -0.56
N ARG A 171 -0.38 19.50 0.75
CA ARG A 171 0.14 20.44 1.76
C ARG A 171 1.54 20.10 2.25
N SER A 172 2.02 18.89 1.98
CA SER A 172 3.26 18.38 2.55
C SER A 172 4.48 18.90 1.80
N ASP A 173 5.54 19.18 2.57
CA ASP A 173 6.87 19.44 2.03
C ASP A 173 7.66 18.17 1.70
N ALA A 174 7.09 16.97 1.93
CA ALA A 174 7.78 15.72 1.68
C ALA A 174 8.09 15.54 0.19
N ALA A 175 9.32 15.17 -0.13
CA ALA A 175 9.73 14.92 -1.51
C ALA A 175 8.98 13.69 -2.08
N PHE A 176 7.94 13.94 -2.88
CA PHE A 176 7.05 12.91 -3.40
C PHE A 176 7.41 12.47 -4.83
N TYR A 177 7.28 11.17 -5.11
CA TYR A 177 7.42 10.61 -6.45
C TYR A 177 6.22 9.73 -6.85
N VAL A 178 5.72 9.95 -8.07
CA VAL A 178 4.65 9.13 -8.64
C VAL A 178 5.24 7.85 -9.25
N LEU A 179 4.87 6.71 -8.70
CA LEU A 179 5.31 5.41 -9.17
C LEU A 179 4.72 5.07 -10.55
N PRO A 180 5.48 4.40 -11.43
CA PRO A 180 4.92 3.77 -12.62
C PRO A 180 3.80 2.79 -12.27
N PRO A 181 2.79 2.59 -13.14
CA PRO A 181 1.63 1.75 -12.85
C PRO A 181 1.99 0.28 -12.60
N GLN A 182 3.17 -0.18 -13.03
CA GLN A 182 3.67 -1.54 -12.78
C GLN A 182 3.93 -1.83 -11.30
N PHE A 183 4.14 -0.81 -10.48
CA PHE A 183 4.34 -0.94 -9.04
C PHE A 183 3.02 -0.86 -8.25
N ASN A 184 1.89 -0.73 -8.92
CA ASN A 184 0.56 -0.86 -8.33
C ASN A 184 -0.46 -1.20 -9.44
N LYS A 185 -0.27 -2.34 -10.10
CA LYS A 185 -1.06 -2.72 -11.27
C LYS A 185 -2.44 -3.16 -10.83
N ARG A 186 -3.46 -2.33 -11.11
CA ARG A 186 -4.86 -2.59 -10.73
C ARG A 186 -5.80 -2.96 -11.88
N VAL A 187 -5.45 -2.55 -13.10
CA VAL A 187 -6.29 -2.74 -14.29
C VAL A 187 -5.43 -3.39 -15.35
N PHE A 188 -5.98 -4.43 -15.98
CA PHE A 188 -5.43 -5.03 -17.18
C PHE A 188 -6.37 -4.71 -18.32
N GLU A 189 -5.83 -4.11 -19.37
CA GLU A 189 -6.55 -4.00 -20.63
C GLU A 189 -6.51 -5.34 -21.37
N ALA A 190 -7.53 -5.62 -22.18
CA ALA A 190 -7.60 -6.89 -22.91
C ALA A 190 -6.40 -7.08 -23.85
N SER A 191 -5.92 -5.98 -24.45
CA SER A 191 -4.67 -5.96 -25.24
C SER A 191 -3.50 -6.51 -24.43
N GLU A 192 -3.34 -6.10 -23.17
CA GLU A 192 -2.24 -6.56 -22.30
C GLU A 192 -2.25 -8.06 -22.01
N LEU A 193 -3.39 -8.73 -22.18
CA LEU A 193 -3.51 -10.18 -22.02
C LEU A 193 -3.20 -10.95 -23.31
N ILE A 194 -3.28 -10.29 -24.46
CA ILE A 194 -3.05 -10.87 -25.78
C ILE A 194 -1.61 -10.59 -26.23
N TRP A 195 -1.22 -9.32 -26.19
CA TRP A 195 0.11 -8.83 -26.57
C TRP A 195 0.36 -7.42 -26.01
N THR A 196 1.50 -7.21 -25.36
CA THR A 196 1.92 -5.89 -24.88
C THR A 196 3.43 -5.78 -24.78
N ASP A 197 3.96 -4.64 -25.23
CA ASP A 197 5.35 -4.22 -25.01
C ASP A 197 5.51 -3.42 -23.71
N ALA A 198 4.43 -3.22 -22.94
CA ALA A 198 4.51 -2.54 -21.65
C ALA A 198 5.36 -3.34 -20.65
N PRO A 199 6.13 -2.67 -19.78
CA PRO A 199 6.91 -3.36 -18.76
C PRO A 199 6.02 -4.24 -17.88
N LYS A 200 6.52 -5.43 -17.54
CA LYS A 200 5.78 -6.39 -16.72
C LYS A 200 5.42 -5.79 -15.35
N PRO A 201 4.20 -6.01 -14.83
CA PRO A 201 3.85 -5.60 -13.49
C PRO A 201 4.76 -6.25 -12.43
N ARG A 202 5.24 -5.45 -11.49
CA ARG A 202 6.02 -5.92 -10.34
C ARG A 202 5.18 -6.13 -9.09
N ILE A 203 4.15 -5.31 -8.90
CA ILE A 203 3.19 -5.43 -7.81
C ILE A 203 1.79 -5.44 -8.41
N LEU A 204 1.11 -6.57 -8.27
CA LEU A 204 -0.30 -6.70 -8.61
C LEU A 204 -1.14 -6.28 -7.40
N HIS A 205 -2.18 -5.50 -7.64
CA HIS A 205 -3.13 -5.09 -6.60
C HIS A 205 -4.55 -5.22 -7.13
N LEU A 206 -5.17 -6.37 -6.89
CA LEU A 206 -6.38 -6.81 -7.59
C LEU A 206 -7.48 -7.19 -6.59
N GLU A 207 -8.72 -6.84 -6.90
CA GLU A 207 -9.86 -7.18 -6.04
C GLU A 207 -10.06 -8.70 -5.90
N LEU A 208 -9.63 -9.48 -6.89
CA LEU A 208 -9.65 -10.95 -6.85
C LEU A 208 -8.73 -11.53 -5.76
N LEU A 209 -7.72 -10.78 -5.31
CA LEU A 209 -6.80 -11.20 -4.26
C LEU A 209 -7.37 -10.97 -2.85
N ARG A 210 -8.47 -10.22 -2.71
CA ARG A 210 -9.17 -10.04 -1.43
C ARG A 210 -9.75 -11.36 -0.91
N PRO A 211 -10.10 -11.44 0.39
CA PRO A 211 -10.91 -12.52 0.92
C PRO A 211 -12.18 -12.76 0.10
N GLN A 212 -12.22 -13.87 -0.64
CA GLN A 212 -13.35 -14.21 -1.51
C GLN A 212 -14.40 -15.01 -0.74
N LYS A 213 -15.63 -14.50 -0.69
CA LYS A 213 -16.79 -15.25 -0.15
C LYS A 213 -17.25 -16.35 -1.12
N ASN A 214 -17.18 -16.09 -2.42
CA ASN A 214 -17.56 -17.05 -3.47
C ASN A 214 -16.47 -18.12 -3.63
N ARG A 215 -16.86 -19.41 -3.61
CA ARG A 215 -15.94 -20.55 -3.71
C ARG A 215 -15.17 -20.60 -5.04
N ILE A 216 -15.80 -20.23 -6.16
CA ILE A 216 -15.17 -20.20 -7.48
C ILE A 216 -14.13 -19.08 -7.54
N LEU A 217 -14.49 -17.87 -7.09
CA LEU A 217 -13.55 -16.75 -7.03
C LEU A 217 -12.38 -17.04 -6.08
N ARG A 218 -12.63 -17.70 -4.94
CA ARG A 218 -11.59 -18.15 -4.02
C ARG A 218 -10.64 -19.13 -4.68
N TRP A 219 -11.18 -20.13 -5.38
CA TRP A 219 -10.39 -21.11 -6.13
C TRP A 219 -9.56 -20.45 -7.23
N LEU A 220 -10.15 -19.51 -7.98
CA LEU A 220 -9.45 -18.77 -9.03
C LEU A 220 -8.33 -17.90 -8.43
N SER A 221 -8.65 -17.17 -7.36
CA SER A 221 -7.67 -16.37 -6.63
C SER A 221 -6.48 -17.21 -6.20
N ASN A 222 -6.70 -18.38 -5.60
CA ASN A 222 -5.63 -19.27 -5.12
C ASN A 222 -4.71 -19.81 -6.23
N ARG A 223 -5.13 -19.74 -7.50
CA ARG A 223 -4.30 -20.12 -8.65
C ARG A 223 -3.37 -19.01 -9.13
N ILE A 224 -3.63 -17.76 -8.75
CA ILE A 224 -2.74 -16.64 -9.08
C ILE A 224 -1.54 -16.72 -8.12
N ARG A 225 -0.36 -17.07 -8.62
CA ARG A 225 0.88 -17.12 -7.84
C ARG A 225 1.93 -16.20 -8.43
#